data_AF-A0AA41FDT4-F1
#
_entry.id   AF-A0AA41FDT4-F1
#
_cell.length_a   1.000
_cell.length_b   1.000
_cell.length_c   1.000
_cell.angle_alpha   90.00
_cell.angle_beta   90.00
_cell.angle_gamma   90.00
#
_symmetry.space_group_name_H-M   'P 1'
#
loop_
_entity.id
_entity.type
_entity.pdbx_description
1 polymer ?
#
loop_
_entity_poly.entity_id
_entity_poly.type
_entity_poly.pdbx_seq_one_letter_code
_entity_poly.pdbx_strand_id
1 'polypeptide(L)' 'MKKKMNFIKIKAKKLYGKAGCILKDTRGEGYIDTVIVILISVVLGALLLAGLYALFGDVVLPELTRRIQEMFNYAG' A
#
# COMPACT_ATOMS: atom_id res chain seq x y z
N MET A 1 3.16 -57.26 18.14
CA MET A 1 3.69 -56.59 16.92
C MET A 1 2.66 -55.72 16.18
N LYS A 2 1.38 -56.12 16.08
CA LYS A 2 0.33 -55.38 15.36
C LYS A 2 0.06 -53.94 15.87
N LYS A 3 0.18 -53.68 17.19
CA LYS A 3 0.03 -52.31 17.77
C LYS A 3 1.08 -51.31 17.28
N LYS A 4 2.35 -51.71 17.18
CA LYS A 4 3.43 -50.85 16.67
C LYS A 4 3.19 -50.48 15.19
N MET A 5 2.70 -51.43 14.41
CA MET A 5 2.40 -51.22 12.98
C MET A 5 1.22 -50.26 12.76
N ASN A 6 0.18 -50.32 13.60
CA ASN A 6 -0.94 -49.37 13.53
C ASN A 6 -0.52 -47.95 13.93
N PHE A 7 0.36 -47.80 14.92
CA PHE A 7 0.90 -46.50 15.31
C PHE A 7 1.72 -45.85 14.18
N ILE A 8 2.55 -46.64 13.49
CA ILE A 8 3.32 -46.19 12.32
C ILE A 8 2.38 -45.74 11.20
N LYS A 9 1.33 -46.51 10.89
CA LYS A 9 0.32 -46.14 9.88
C LYS A 9 -0.42 -44.84 10.24
N ILE A 10 -0.79 -44.65 11.51
CA ILE A 10 -1.43 -43.42 11.98
C ILE A 10 -0.48 -42.22 11.86
N LYS A 11 0.79 -42.39 12.23
CA LYS A 11 1.81 -41.34 12.13
C LYS A 11 2.06 -40.95 10.66
N ALA A 12 2.12 -41.94 9.78
CA ALA A 12 2.22 -41.73 8.33
C ALA A 12 1.00 -40.95 7.80
N LYS A 13 -0.22 -41.38 8.13
CA LYS A 13 -1.46 -40.69 7.70
C LYS A 13 -1.52 -39.24 8.15
N LYS A 14 -1.07 -38.95 9.38
CA LYS A 14 -0.98 -37.59 9.94
C LYS A 14 0.07 -36.73 9.22
N LEU A 15 1.19 -37.33 8.83
CA LEU A 15 2.23 -36.66 8.03
C LEU A 15 1.74 -36.34 6.61
N TYR A 16 1.08 -37.29 5.93
CA TYR A 16 0.50 -37.06 4.60
C TYR A 16 -0.57 -35.96 4.62
N GLY A 17 -1.43 -35.93 5.64
CA GLY A 17 -2.41 -34.85 5.82
C GLY A 17 -1.73 -33.49 6.02
N LYS A 18 -0.68 -33.43 6.86
CA LYS A 18 0.07 -32.20 7.12
C LYS A 18 0.84 -31.71 5.88
N ALA A 19 1.44 -32.62 5.12
CA ALA A 19 2.11 -32.29 3.86
C ALA A 19 1.12 -31.72 2.84
N GLY A 20 -0.07 -32.30 2.70
CA GLY A 20 -1.13 -31.76 1.84
C GLY A 20 -1.62 -30.38 2.27
N CYS A 21 -1.68 -30.10 3.59
CA CYS A 21 -2.02 -28.78 4.09
C CYS A 21 -0.94 -27.73 3.80
N ILE A 22 0.35 -28.08 3.90
CA ILE A 22 1.46 -27.16 3.62
C ILE A 22 1.52 -26.80 2.14
N LEU A 23 1.28 -27.76 1.24
CA LEU A 23 1.27 -27.51 -0.21
C LEU A 23 0.09 -26.66 -0.66
N LYS A 24 -0.99 -26.61 0.13
CA LYS A 24 -2.15 -25.74 -0.11
C LYS A 24 -2.07 -24.42 0.66
N ASP A 25 -0.97 -24.17 1.38
CA ASP A 25 -0.82 -22.99 2.19
C ASP A 25 -0.47 -21.80 1.30
N THR A 26 -1.46 -20.94 1.07
CA THR A 26 -1.38 -19.72 0.24
C THR A 26 -0.85 -18.51 1.04
N ARG A 27 -0.32 -18.73 2.26
CA ARG A 27 0.18 -17.66 3.13
C ARG A 27 1.31 -16.88 2.46
N GLY A 28 1.05 -15.59 2.21
CA GLY A 28 2.01 -14.66 1.61
C GLY A 28 1.86 -14.48 0.10
N GLU A 29 0.99 -15.24 -0.56
CA GLU A 29 0.65 -14.95 -1.96
C GLU A 29 -0.16 -13.65 -2.02
N GLY A 30 0.29 -12.70 -2.84
CA GLY A 30 -0.34 -11.37 -2.97
C GLY A 30 0.25 -10.27 -2.08
N TYR A 31 1.29 -10.53 -1.27
CA TYR A 31 1.96 -9.47 -0.49
C TYR A 31 2.57 -8.40 -1.39
N ILE A 32 3.16 -8.81 -2.51
CA ILE A 32 3.80 -7.90 -3.46
C ILE A 32 2.78 -6.99 -4.14
N ASP A 33 1.63 -7.51 -4.55
CA ASP A 33 0.55 -6.74 -5.15
C ASP A 33 0.03 -5.65 -4.19
N THR A 34 -0.15 -6.03 -2.93
CA THR A 34 -0.58 -5.11 -1.86
C THR A 34 0.46 -4.01 -1.62
N VAL A 35 1.75 -4.36 -1.54
CA VAL A 35 2.81 -3.37 -1.31
C VAL A 35 2.95 -2.41 -2.50
N ILE A 36 2.85 -2.91 -3.73
CA ILE A 36 2.95 -2.09 -4.94
C ILE A 36 1.86 -1.01 -4.95
N VAL A 37 0.61 -1.36 -4.63
CA VAL A 37 -0.48 -0.37 -4.65
C VAL A 37 -0.26 0.72 -3.61
N ILE A 38 0.22 0.36 -2.42
CA ILE A 38 0.52 1.31 -1.34
C ILE A 38 1.62 2.28 -1.79
N LEU A 39 2.71 1.77 -2.39
CA LEU A 39 3.80 2.59 -2.91
C LEU A 39 3.30 3.58 -3.96
N ILE A 40 2.50 3.12 -4.93
CA ILE A 40 1.96 3.98 -5.99
C ILE A 40 1.04 5.05 -5.40
N SER A 41 0.14 4.68 -4.48
CA SER A 41 -0.75 5.64 -3.81
C SER A 41 0.02 6.72 -3.07
N VAL A 42 1.08 6.35 -2.32
CA VAL A 42 1.92 7.31 -1.59
C VAL A 42 2.67 8.24 -2.55
N VAL A 43 3.26 7.69 -3.62
CA VAL A 43 3.98 8.48 -4.63
C VAL A 43 3.07 9.48 -5.33
N LEU A 44 1.89 9.05 -5.76
CA LEU A 44 0.89 9.93 -6.37
C LEU A 44 0.45 11.04 -5.40
N GLY A 45 0.22 10.72 -4.13
CA GLY A 45 -0.14 11.71 -3.11
C GLY A 45 0.94 12.77 -2.91
N ALA A 46 2.21 12.34 -2.83
CA ALA A 46 3.34 13.25 -2.67
C ALA A 46 3.56 14.15 -3.90
N LEU A 47 3.42 13.61 -5.11
CA LEU A 47 3.52 14.37 -6.36
C LEU A 47 2.44 15.43 -6.47
N LEU A 48 1.19 15.09 -6.13
CA LEU A 48 0.10 16.06 -6.10
C LEU A 48 0.37 17.18 -5.09
N LEU A 49 0.78 16.84 -3.86
CA LEU A 49 1.06 17.84 -2.83
C LEU A 49 2.21 18.75 -3.22
N ALA A 50 3.29 18.22 -3.82
CA ALA A 50 4.41 19.01 -4.32
C ALA A 50 3.97 19.96 -5.44
N GLY A 51 3.17 19.48 -6.40
CA GLY A 51 2.62 20.30 -7.47
C GLY A 51 1.70 21.41 -6.95
N LEU A 52 0.80 21.10 -6.02
CA LEU A 52 -0.06 22.10 -5.37
C LEU A 52 0.79 23.11 -4.58
N TYR A 53 1.79 22.65 -3.84
CA TYR A 53 2.65 23.52 -3.04
C TYR A 53 3.41 24.53 -3.92
N ALA A 54 4.00 24.05 -5.03
CA ALA A 54 4.66 24.92 -6.00
C ALA A 54 3.67 25.90 -6.66
N LEU A 55 2.51 25.41 -7.09
CA LEU A 55 1.49 26.26 -7.73
C LEU A 55 0.99 27.35 -6.80
N PHE A 56 0.69 27.00 -5.54
CA PHE A 56 0.22 27.98 -4.57
C PHE A 56 1.32 28.96 -4.17
N GLY A 57 2.53 28.48 -3.90
CA GLY A 57 3.66 29.31 -3.48
C GLY A 57 4.15 30.28 -4.55
N ASP A 58 4.35 29.79 -5.77
CA ASP A 58 5.05 30.56 -6.81
C ASP A 58 4.11 31.35 -7.71
N VAL A 59 2.85 30.93 -7.84
CA VAL A 59 1.90 31.53 -8.80
C VAL A 59 0.68 32.13 -8.13
N VAL A 60 -0.06 31.34 -7.34
CA VAL A 60 -1.36 31.78 -6.82
C VAL A 60 -1.21 32.84 -5.74
N LEU A 61 -0.36 32.64 -4.73
CA LEU A 61 -0.20 33.62 -3.65
C LEU A 61 0.33 34.96 -4.15
N PRO A 62 1.37 35.03 -5.00
CA PRO A 62 1.82 36.30 -5.56
C PRO A 62 0.74 37.01 -6.39
N GLU A 63 -0.02 36.27 -7.20
CA GLU A 63 -1.09 36.86 -8.02
C GLU A 63 -2.25 37.36 -7.16
N LEU A 64 -2.63 36.64 -6.11
CA LEU A 64 -3.65 37.10 -5.16
C LEU A 64 -3.18 38.35 -4.41
N THR A 65 -1.93 38.39 -3.93
CA THR A 65 -1.38 39.59 -3.29
C THR A 65 -1.39 40.78 -4.25
N ARG A 66 -0.98 40.58 -5.51
CA ARG A 66 -1.00 41.61 -6.55
C ARG A 66 -2.41 42.14 -6.79
N ARG A 67 -3.40 41.26 -6.96
CA ARG A 67 -4.80 41.68 -7.17
C ARG A 67 -5.40 42.37 -5.95
N ILE A 68 -5.08 41.92 -4.75
CA ILE A 68 -5.51 42.60 -3.51
C ILE A 68 -4.91 44.01 -3.47
N GLN A 69 -3.63 44.16 -3.77
CA GLN A 69 -2.98 45.47 -3.85
C GLN A 69 -3.61 46.36 -4.93
N GLU A 70 -3.93 45.82 -6.11
CA GLU A 70 -4.65 46.55 -7.16
C GLU A 70 -6.04 47.00 -6.68
N MET A 71 -6.79 46.16 -5.97
CA MET A 71 -8.09 46.52 -5.41
C MET A 71 -8.01 47.63 -4.36
N PHE A 72 -6.93 47.67 -3.57
CA PHE A 72 -6.71 48.76 -2.61
C PHE A 72 -6.13 50.01 -3.26
N ASN A 73 -5.35 49.87 -4.33
CA ASN A 73 -4.80 50.98 -5.10
C ASN A 73 -5.79 51.52 -6.17
N TYR A 74 -6.92 50.85 -6.36
CA TYR A 74 -8.06 51.33 -7.14
C TYR A 74 -8.86 52.35 -6.31
N ALA A 75 -8.20 53.46 -6.01
CA ALA A 75 -8.75 54.61 -5.31
C ALA A 75 -9.13 55.71 -6.31
N GLY A 76 -10.01 55.40 -7.27
CA GLY A 76 -10.51 56.37 -8.25
C GLY A 76 -9.55 56.69 -9.40
#